data_AF-Q8XWK3-F1
#
_entry.id   AF-Q8XWK3-F1
#
_cell.length_a   1.000
_cell.length_b   1.000
_cell.length_c   1.000
_cell.angle_alpha   90.00
_cell.angle_beta   90.00
_cell.angle_gamma   90.00
#
_symmetry.space_group_name_H-M   'P 1'
#
loop_
_entity.id
_entity.type
_entity.pdbx_description
1 polymer ?
#
loop_
_entity_poly.entity_id
_entity_poly.type
_entity_poly.pdbx_seq_one_letter_code
_entity_poly.pdbx_strand_id
1 'polypeptide(L)'
;MSLRSAGAFFARLIPAIISDLRRIANRSRGETTVEDLQAEAWLVAEELSRDRDPPPDAGDKGFHQQILGRLYNRFVKFADKHLSFAARIDEQREGDDGGMRENPIAAALAAQEDYDPAQALETLEKEREQAQQVLGRFAEAVAYLRIFAAMKNNRLAIANHLAIATSTLRRRMKQAERVVRCQPSLFDGIAAIPGDFMPPAGVRRRPTTGCPNDRQQPPLAQVKLFARAYIPIRRI
;
A
#
# COMPACT_ATOMS: atom_id res chain seq x y z
N MET A 1 3.83 -41.74 -47.89
CA MET A 1 2.38 -42.05 -47.98
C MET A 1 1.73 -41.20 -49.06
N SER A 2 0.69 -41.69 -49.75
CA SER A 2 -0.13 -40.83 -50.63
C SER A 2 -1.02 -39.90 -49.81
N LEU A 3 -1.29 -38.67 -50.28
CA LEU A 3 -2.06 -37.65 -49.55
C LEU A 3 -3.43 -38.16 -49.05
N ARG A 4 -4.11 -39.00 -49.84
CA ARG A 4 -5.39 -39.62 -49.44
C ARG A 4 -5.23 -40.67 -48.33
N SER A 5 -4.16 -41.45 -48.36
CA SER A 5 -3.86 -42.44 -47.31
C SER A 5 -3.42 -41.78 -45.99
N ALA A 6 -2.71 -40.64 -46.09
CA ALA A 6 -2.32 -39.86 -44.92
C ALA A 6 -3.57 -39.30 -44.20
N GLY A 7 -4.50 -38.65 -44.91
CA GLY A 7 -5.71 -38.11 -44.30
C GLY A 7 -6.54 -39.15 -43.51
N ALA A 8 -6.69 -40.36 -44.06
CA ALA A 8 -7.40 -41.46 -43.40
C ALA A 8 -6.67 -41.99 -42.16
N PHE A 9 -5.33 -42.01 -42.19
CA PHE A 9 -4.51 -42.36 -41.04
C PHE A 9 -4.68 -41.35 -39.90
N PHE A 10 -4.60 -40.06 -40.21
CA PHE A 10 -4.72 -38.99 -39.22
C PHE A 10 -6.12 -38.85 -38.62
N ALA A 11 -7.16 -39.08 -39.41
CA ALA A 11 -8.54 -39.13 -38.92
C ALA A 11 -8.74 -40.23 -37.84
N ARG A 12 -7.91 -41.27 -37.83
CA ARG A 12 -7.92 -42.32 -36.80
C ARG A 12 -6.94 -42.02 -35.66
N LEU A 13 -5.79 -41.44 -35.97
CA LEU A 13 -4.76 -41.11 -34.99
C LEU A 13 -5.22 -40.04 -34.00
N ILE A 14 -5.76 -38.90 -34.47
CA ILE A 14 -6.08 -37.76 -33.61
C ILE A 14 -7.11 -38.13 -32.52
N PRO A 15 -8.25 -38.79 -32.84
CA PRO A 15 -9.17 -39.24 -31.81
C PRO A 15 -8.55 -40.23 -30.80
N ALA A 16 -7.56 -41.04 -31.24
CA ALA A 16 -6.91 -42.00 -30.36
C ALA A 16 -5.99 -41.34 -29.31
N ILE A 17 -5.39 -40.19 -29.62
CA ILE A 17 -4.43 -39.49 -28.74
C ILE A 17 -4.97 -38.16 -28.16
N ILE A 18 -6.22 -37.78 -28.46
CA ILE A 18 -6.78 -36.46 -28.11
C ILE A 18 -6.76 -36.17 -26.59
N SER A 19 -6.97 -37.18 -25.76
CA SER A 19 -6.93 -37.06 -24.30
C SER A 19 -5.52 -36.71 -23.80
N ASP A 20 -4.49 -37.31 -24.40
CA ASP A 20 -3.10 -37.02 -24.09
C ASP A 20 -2.69 -35.64 -24.62
N LEU A 21 -3.17 -35.22 -25.80
CA LEU A 21 -2.94 -33.86 -26.31
C LEU A 21 -3.53 -32.80 -25.37
N ARG A 22 -4.77 -33.01 -24.88
CA ARG A 22 -5.37 -32.13 -23.84
C ARG A 22 -4.52 -32.08 -22.58
N ARG A 23 -3.97 -33.22 -22.15
CA ARG A 23 -3.07 -33.27 -20.99
C ARG A 23 -1.79 -32.47 -21.22
N ILE A 24 -1.25 -32.49 -22.43
CA ILE A 24 -0.06 -31.70 -22.81
C ILE A 24 -0.39 -30.21 -22.83
N ALA A 25 -1.51 -29.80 -23.45
CA ALA A 25 -1.97 -28.40 -23.47
C ALA A 25 -2.20 -27.85 -22.05
N ASN A 26 -2.81 -28.64 -21.16
CA ASN A 26 -2.99 -28.21 -19.77
C ASN A 26 -1.65 -28.04 -19.03
N ARG A 27 -0.62 -28.79 -19.42
CA ARG A 27 0.74 -28.66 -18.84
C ARG A 27 1.54 -27.51 -19.42
N SER A 28 1.20 -27.01 -20.60
CA SER A 28 1.82 -25.80 -21.19
C SER A 28 1.23 -24.51 -20.62
N ARG A 29 0.34 -24.57 -19.62
CA ARG A 29 -0.22 -23.42 -18.90
C ARG A 29 -0.89 -22.37 -19.81
N GLY A 30 -1.48 -22.81 -20.92
CA GLY A 30 -2.19 -21.93 -21.86
C GLY A 30 -1.31 -21.33 -22.96
N GLU A 31 -0.05 -21.73 -23.08
CA GLU A 31 0.84 -21.31 -24.18
C GLU A 31 0.57 -22.06 -25.49
N THR A 32 -0.13 -23.19 -25.45
CA THR A 32 -0.38 -24.01 -26.65
C THR A 32 -1.78 -24.57 -26.58
N THR A 33 -2.55 -24.38 -27.65
CA THR A 33 -3.92 -24.89 -27.74
C THR A 33 -3.93 -26.36 -28.16
N VAL A 34 -5.08 -27.02 -28.01
CA VAL A 34 -5.22 -28.42 -28.43
C VAL A 34 -5.15 -28.51 -29.96
N GLU A 35 -5.64 -27.49 -30.65
CA GLU A 35 -5.63 -27.34 -32.10
C GLU A 35 -4.19 -27.23 -32.62
N ASP A 36 -3.35 -26.41 -31.97
CA ASP A 36 -1.93 -26.31 -32.31
C ASP A 36 -1.21 -27.66 -32.15
N LEU A 37 -1.51 -28.39 -31.07
CA LEU A 37 -0.95 -29.71 -30.83
C LEU A 37 -1.42 -30.75 -31.85
N GLN A 38 -2.63 -30.62 -32.41
CA GLN A 38 -3.10 -31.51 -33.48
C GLN A 38 -2.33 -31.28 -34.78
N ALA A 39 -2.12 -30.01 -35.15
CA ALA A 39 -1.33 -29.66 -36.33
C ALA A 39 0.13 -30.12 -36.19
N GLU A 40 0.71 -29.97 -35.01
CA GLU A 40 2.08 -30.43 -34.74
C GLU A 40 2.18 -31.95 -34.66
N ALA A 41 1.18 -32.63 -34.10
CA ALA A 41 1.11 -34.10 -34.13
C ALA A 41 1.09 -34.62 -35.57
N TRP A 42 0.43 -33.90 -36.49
CA TRP A 42 0.39 -34.23 -37.91
C TRP A 42 1.80 -34.22 -38.53
N LEU A 43 2.54 -33.12 -38.32
CA LEU A 43 3.91 -32.96 -38.81
C LEU A 43 4.85 -34.04 -38.25
N VAL A 44 4.77 -34.29 -36.94
CA VAL A 44 5.63 -35.28 -36.27
C VAL A 44 5.31 -36.70 -36.74
N ALA A 45 4.05 -37.06 -36.93
CA ALA A 45 3.71 -38.39 -37.44
C ALA A 45 4.15 -38.56 -38.90
N GLU A 46 4.04 -37.52 -39.73
CA GLU A 46 4.56 -37.57 -41.09
C GLU A 46 6.07 -37.80 -41.07
N GLU A 47 6.82 -37.04 -40.28
CA GLU A 47 8.28 -37.17 -40.13
C GLU A 47 8.67 -38.59 -39.68
N LEU A 48 8.05 -39.10 -38.61
CA LEU A 48 8.34 -40.45 -38.09
C LEU A 48 7.93 -41.58 -39.04
N SER A 49 7.02 -41.31 -39.98
CA SER A 49 6.58 -42.29 -40.98
C SER A 49 7.49 -42.37 -42.21
N ARG A 50 8.36 -41.38 -42.45
CA ARG A 50 9.25 -41.35 -43.63
C ARG A 50 10.34 -42.42 -43.60
N ASP A 51 10.81 -42.78 -42.41
CA ASP A 51 11.93 -43.71 -42.22
C ASP A 51 11.48 -45.16 -41.94
N ARG A 52 10.19 -45.48 -42.11
CA ARG A 52 9.62 -46.79 -41.79
C ARG A 52 9.00 -47.46 -43.00
N ASP A 53 9.38 -48.71 -43.22
CA ASP A 53 8.74 -49.64 -44.16
C ASP A 53 8.51 -50.99 -43.45
N PRO A 54 7.25 -51.42 -43.22
CA PRO A 54 5.99 -50.80 -43.62
C PRO A 54 5.60 -49.55 -42.78
N PRO A 55 4.65 -48.74 -43.28
CA PRO A 55 4.15 -47.58 -42.55
C PRO A 55 3.50 -47.96 -41.21
N PRO A 56 3.65 -47.14 -40.16
CA PRO A 56 3.08 -47.43 -38.85
C PRO A 56 1.55 -47.46 -38.89
N ASP A 57 0.95 -48.33 -38.07
CA ASP A 57 -0.50 -48.38 -37.90
C ASP A 57 -1.00 -47.25 -36.98
N ALA A 58 -2.18 -46.73 -37.28
CA ALA A 58 -2.79 -45.64 -36.50
C ALA A 58 -3.18 -46.09 -35.08
N GLY A 59 -3.28 -47.40 -34.83
CA GLY A 59 -3.52 -47.98 -33.51
C GLY A 59 -2.27 -48.35 -32.72
N ASP A 60 -1.06 -48.16 -33.28
CA ASP A 60 0.18 -48.54 -32.61
C ASP A 60 0.50 -47.61 -31.44
N LYS A 61 0.37 -48.15 -30.22
CA LYS A 61 0.68 -47.44 -28.98
C LYS A 61 2.15 -47.01 -28.90
N GLY A 62 3.07 -47.78 -29.47
CA GLY A 62 4.49 -47.43 -29.50
C GLY A 62 4.74 -46.19 -30.36
N PHE A 63 4.05 -46.10 -31.51
CA PHE A 63 4.07 -44.92 -32.37
C PHE A 63 3.43 -43.71 -31.69
N HIS A 64 2.29 -43.88 -31.00
CA HIS A 64 1.65 -42.79 -30.23
C HIS A 64 2.58 -42.21 -29.18
N GLN A 65 3.26 -43.06 -28.40
CA GLN A 65 4.19 -42.62 -27.37
C GLN A 65 5.37 -41.83 -27.92
N GLN A 66 5.85 -42.15 -29.12
CA GLN A 66 6.92 -41.40 -29.78
C GLN A 66 6.48 -39.99 -30.18
N ILE A 67 5.27 -39.87 -30.74
CA ILE A 67 4.67 -38.56 -31.07
C ILE A 67 4.47 -37.75 -29.80
N LEU A 68 3.79 -38.32 -28.80
CA LEU A 68 3.49 -37.65 -27.54
C LEU A 68 4.77 -37.27 -26.79
N GLY A 69 5.80 -38.10 -26.83
CA GLY A 69 7.11 -37.81 -26.23
C GLY A 69 7.81 -36.62 -26.90
N ARG A 70 7.79 -36.54 -28.23
CA ARG A 70 8.33 -35.39 -28.98
C ARG A 70 7.56 -34.11 -28.68
N LEU A 71 6.22 -34.16 -28.71
CA LEU A 71 5.37 -33.01 -28.38
C LEU A 71 5.58 -32.56 -26.94
N TYR A 72 5.62 -33.48 -25.99
CA TYR A 72 5.89 -33.15 -24.59
C TYR A 72 7.28 -32.51 -24.42
N ASN A 73 8.30 -33.04 -25.09
CA ASN A 73 9.63 -32.46 -25.02
C ASN A 73 9.65 -31.04 -25.60
N ARG A 74 9.03 -30.82 -26.76
CA ARG A 74 9.00 -29.53 -27.44
C ARG A 74 8.18 -28.47 -26.68
N PHE A 75 6.97 -28.82 -26.24
CA PHE A 75 6.00 -27.86 -25.68
C PHE A 75 5.95 -27.80 -24.16
N VAL A 76 6.58 -28.74 -23.46
CA VAL A 76 6.57 -28.78 -21.98
C VAL A 76 7.98 -28.81 -21.40
N LYS A 77 8.84 -29.74 -21.85
CA LYS A 77 10.16 -29.94 -21.22
C LYS A 77 11.19 -28.87 -21.61
N PHE A 78 11.24 -28.54 -22.90
CA PHE A 78 12.19 -27.60 -23.51
C PHE A 78 11.51 -26.33 -24.03
N ALA A 79 10.20 -26.18 -23.80
CA ALA A 79 9.56 -24.89 -23.99
C ALA A 79 10.29 -23.86 -23.13
N ASP A 80 10.45 -22.65 -23.66
CA ASP A 80 11.17 -21.59 -22.98
C ASP A 80 10.49 -21.32 -21.64
N LYS A 81 11.17 -21.72 -20.56
CA LYS A 81 10.62 -21.61 -19.21
C LYS A 81 10.32 -20.15 -18.90
N HIS A 82 11.11 -19.21 -19.44
CA HIS A 82 10.90 -17.79 -19.23
C HIS A 82 9.52 -17.33 -19.71
N LEU A 83 9.03 -17.85 -20.85
CA LEU A 83 7.68 -17.57 -21.33
C LEU A 83 6.62 -18.29 -20.49
N SER A 84 6.85 -19.56 -20.12
CA SER A 84 5.88 -20.35 -19.32
C SER A 84 5.63 -19.85 -17.88
N PHE A 85 6.56 -19.05 -17.35
CA PHE A 85 6.46 -18.43 -16.03
C PHE A 85 6.21 -16.91 -16.13
N ALA A 86 6.17 -16.34 -17.33
CA ALA A 86 5.85 -14.93 -17.50
C ALA A 86 4.38 -14.71 -17.13
N ALA A 87 4.13 -13.72 -16.27
CA ALA A 87 2.78 -13.27 -16.00
C ALA A 87 2.32 -12.36 -17.14
N ARG A 88 1.15 -12.66 -17.72
CA ARG A 88 0.50 -11.78 -18.70
C ARG A 88 -0.15 -10.63 -17.96
N ILE A 89 0.33 -9.40 -18.19
CA ILE A 89 -0.21 -8.19 -17.55
C ILE A 89 -1.61 -7.86 -18.09
N ASP A 90 -1.84 -8.16 -19.38
CA ASP A 90 -3.10 -7.85 -20.06
C ASP A 90 -4.19 -8.93 -19.88
N GLU A 91 -3.89 -10.04 -19.20
CA GLU A 91 -4.85 -11.12 -18.99
C GLU A 91 -5.98 -10.66 -18.05
N GLN A 92 -7.17 -10.50 -18.62
CA GLN A 92 -8.39 -10.26 -17.86
C GLN A 92 -8.99 -11.62 -17.49
N ARG A 93 -9.19 -11.84 -16.19
CA ARG A 93 -9.89 -13.04 -15.71
C ARG A 93 -11.36 -12.74 -15.55
N GLU A 94 -12.19 -13.59 -16.13
CA GLU A 94 -13.63 -13.56 -15.90
C GLU A 94 -13.90 -14.02 -14.45
N GLY A 95 -14.61 -13.19 -13.69
CA GLY A 95 -15.06 -13.52 -12.35
C GLY A 95 -16.24 -14.50 -12.38
N ASP A 96 -16.51 -15.13 -11.23
CA ASP A 96 -17.64 -16.06 -11.04
C ASP A 96 -19.00 -15.38 -11.32
N ASP A 97 -19.04 -14.06 -11.21
CA ASP A 97 -20.22 -13.22 -11.46
C ASP A 97 -20.35 -12.78 -12.93
N GLY A 98 -19.49 -13.28 -13.83
CA GLY A 98 -19.42 -12.83 -15.24
C GLY A 98 -18.83 -11.43 -15.43
N GLY A 99 -18.34 -10.80 -14.36
CA GLY A 99 -17.64 -9.52 -14.41
C GLY A 99 -16.15 -9.69 -14.73
N MET A 100 -15.59 -8.80 -15.54
CA MET A 100 -14.14 -8.76 -15.77
C MET A 100 -13.41 -8.32 -14.48
N ARG A 101 -12.52 -9.17 -13.97
CA ARG A 101 -11.69 -8.86 -12.80
C ARG A 101 -10.37 -8.28 -13.26
N GLU A 102 -10.00 -7.14 -12.67
CA GLU A 102 -8.70 -6.49 -12.92
C GLU A 102 -7.54 -7.43 -12.53
N ASN A 103 -6.48 -7.42 -13.35
CA ASN A 103 -5.31 -8.24 -13.09
C ASN A 103 -4.55 -7.70 -11.85
N PRO A 104 -4.34 -8.51 -10.80
CA PRO A 104 -3.70 -8.04 -9.57
C PRO A 104 -2.27 -7.54 -9.79
N ILE A 105 -1.57 -8.07 -10.80
CA ILE A 105 -0.21 -7.63 -11.12
C ILE A 105 -0.25 -6.27 -11.80
N ALA A 106 -1.18 -6.05 -12.73
CA ALA A 106 -1.39 -4.75 -13.35
C ALA A 106 -1.78 -3.69 -12.31
N ALA A 107 -2.66 -4.03 -11.36
CA ALA A 107 -3.05 -3.16 -10.27
C ALA A 107 -1.88 -2.83 -9.32
N ALA A 108 -1.01 -3.79 -9.02
CA ALA A 108 0.18 -3.57 -8.18
C ALA A 108 1.28 -2.75 -8.89
N LEU A 109 1.30 -2.76 -10.23
CA LEU A 109 2.19 -1.93 -11.04
C LEU A 109 1.66 -0.50 -11.23
N ALA A 110 0.44 -0.21 -10.79
CA ALA A 110 -0.06 1.15 -10.78
C ALA A 110 0.87 2.03 -9.93
N ALA A 111 1.17 3.23 -10.44
CA ALA A 111 1.98 4.19 -9.71
C ALA A 111 1.32 4.49 -8.35
N GLN A 112 2.15 4.59 -7.31
CA GLN A 112 1.67 5.05 -6.00
C GLN A 112 1.06 6.45 -6.15
N GLU A 113 0.02 6.73 -5.37
CA GLU A 113 -0.69 8.02 -5.35
C GLU A 113 0.27 9.21 -5.15
N ASP A 114 1.35 9.01 -4.39
CA ASP A 114 2.40 10.00 -4.13
C ASP A 114 3.20 10.43 -5.38
N TYR A 115 3.12 9.67 -6.49
CA TYR A 115 3.79 10.01 -7.75
C TYR A 115 2.99 11.02 -8.59
N ASP A 116 1.72 11.26 -8.25
CA ASP A 116 0.93 12.33 -8.84
C ASP A 116 1.35 13.68 -8.23
N PRO A 117 1.98 14.58 -9.01
CA PRO A 117 2.44 15.87 -8.49
C PRO A 117 1.29 16.72 -7.92
N ALA A 118 0.06 16.55 -8.39
CA ALA A 118 -1.09 17.27 -7.86
C ALA A 118 -1.43 16.81 -6.44
N GLN A 119 -1.42 15.49 -6.19
CA GLN A 119 -1.71 14.92 -4.86
C GLN A 119 -0.59 15.19 -3.87
N ALA A 120 0.66 15.14 -4.32
CA ALA A 120 1.82 15.53 -3.51
C ALA A 120 1.76 17.00 -3.07
N LEU A 121 1.27 17.91 -3.92
CA LEU A 121 1.06 19.31 -3.55
C LEU A 121 -0.12 19.49 -2.59
N GLU A 122 -1.24 18.81 -2.84
CA GLU A 122 -2.43 18.90 -2.00
C GLU A 122 -2.17 18.41 -0.57
N THR A 123 -1.39 17.35 -0.40
CA THR A 123 -0.98 16.82 0.92
C THR A 123 -0.11 17.84 1.66
N LEU A 124 0.89 18.41 1.01
CA LEU A 124 1.74 19.47 1.58
C LEU A 124 0.94 20.71 1.99
N GLU A 125 -0.06 21.12 1.18
CA GLU A 125 -0.94 22.24 1.51
C GLU A 125 -1.81 21.92 2.74
N LYS A 126 -2.42 20.73 2.80
CA LYS A 126 -3.20 20.28 3.97
C LYS A 126 -2.36 20.24 5.24
N GLU A 127 -1.13 19.76 5.18
CA GLU A 127 -0.21 19.74 6.33
C GLU A 127 0.13 21.16 6.81
N ARG A 128 0.38 22.08 5.87
CA ARG A 128 0.61 23.50 6.19
C ARG A 128 -0.61 24.15 6.80
N GLU A 129 -1.80 23.89 6.27
CA GLU A 129 -3.05 24.40 6.83
C GLU A 129 -3.29 23.87 8.23
N GLN A 130 -3.07 22.57 8.47
CA GLN A 130 -3.18 21.97 9.80
C GLN A 130 -2.17 22.59 10.78
N ALA A 131 -0.92 22.77 10.37
CA ALA A 131 0.10 23.44 11.18
C ALA A 131 -0.30 24.89 11.51
N GLN A 132 -0.83 25.63 10.53
CA GLN A 132 -1.35 26.99 10.73
C GLN A 132 -2.58 27.01 11.66
N GLN A 133 -3.48 26.03 11.57
CA GLN A 133 -4.62 25.89 12.47
C GLN A 133 -4.16 25.61 13.90
N VAL A 134 -3.13 24.78 14.10
CA VAL A 134 -2.55 24.51 15.42
C VAL A 134 -1.86 25.76 15.99
N LEU A 135 -1.08 26.48 15.18
CA LEU A 135 -0.50 27.78 15.57
C LEU A 135 -1.59 28.84 15.85
N GLY A 136 -2.75 28.71 15.20
CA GLY A 136 -3.94 29.52 15.42
C GLY A 136 -4.71 29.19 16.69
N ARG A 137 -4.44 28.06 17.36
CA ARG A 137 -5.07 27.71 18.65
C ARG A 137 -4.34 28.45 19.79
N PHE A 138 -4.85 29.67 19.98
CA PHE A 138 -4.41 30.81 20.78
C PHE A 138 -3.74 30.53 22.14
N ALA A 139 -2.44 30.80 22.22
CA ALA A 139 -1.85 31.32 23.44
C ALA A 139 -2.38 32.76 23.70
N GLU A 140 -2.78 33.06 24.93
CA GLU A 140 -3.34 34.36 25.35
C GLU A 140 -2.48 35.56 24.88
N ALA A 141 -1.15 35.40 24.86
CA ALA A 141 -0.22 36.42 24.39
C ALA A 141 -0.35 36.73 22.88
N VAL A 142 -0.58 35.72 22.04
CA VAL A 142 -0.75 35.89 20.58
C VAL A 142 -2.04 36.65 20.28
N ALA A 143 -3.10 36.37 21.04
CA ALA A 143 -4.36 37.11 20.92
C ALA A 143 -4.18 38.60 21.25
N TYR A 144 -3.46 38.92 22.33
CA TYR A 144 -3.12 40.30 22.65
C TYR A 144 -2.33 40.97 21.53
N LEU A 145 -1.26 40.35 21.01
CA LEU A 145 -0.46 40.93 19.92
C LEU A 145 -1.30 41.27 18.68
N ARG A 146 -2.24 40.40 18.28
CA ARG A 146 -3.15 40.65 17.14
C ARG A 146 -4.08 41.83 17.41
N ILE A 147 -4.64 41.92 18.62
CA ILE A 147 -5.49 43.04 19.04
C ILE A 147 -4.70 44.36 19.04
N PHE A 148 -3.45 44.33 19.53
CA PHE A 148 -2.53 45.46 19.52
C PHE A 148 -2.23 45.94 18.09
N ALA A 149 -1.97 45.02 17.16
CA ALA A 149 -1.76 45.34 15.75
C ALA A 149 -3.01 45.98 15.11
N ALA A 150 -4.20 45.42 15.35
CA ALA A 150 -5.46 45.92 14.80
C ALA A 150 -5.83 47.32 15.34
N MET A 151 -5.52 47.61 16.60
CA MET A 151 -5.87 48.88 17.27
C MET A 151 -4.73 49.89 17.34
N LYS A 152 -3.70 49.74 16.50
CA LYS A 152 -2.53 50.63 16.41
C LYS A 152 -1.88 50.90 17.78
N ASN A 153 -1.79 49.85 18.60
CA ASN A 153 -1.24 49.88 19.95
C ASN A 153 -1.94 50.80 20.97
N ASN A 154 -3.17 51.25 20.71
CA ASN A 154 -3.90 52.10 21.65
C ASN A 154 -4.53 51.29 22.79
N ARG A 155 -3.85 51.26 23.94
CA ARG A 155 -4.30 50.52 25.14
C ARG A 155 -5.66 50.95 25.68
N LEU A 156 -6.02 52.24 25.55
CA LEU A 156 -7.31 52.74 26.00
C LEU A 156 -8.42 52.22 25.10
N ALA A 157 -8.21 52.28 23.77
CA ALA A 157 -9.15 51.73 22.80
C ALA A 157 -9.34 50.22 22.98
N ILE A 158 -8.26 49.48 23.27
CA ILE A 158 -8.32 48.05 23.55
C ILE A 158 -9.10 47.76 24.83
N ALA A 159 -8.83 48.49 25.91
CA ALA A 159 -9.54 48.32 27.18
C ALA A 159 -11.04 48.60 27.03
N ASN A 160 -11.40 49.68 26.31
CA ASN A 160 -12.77 50.02 26.01
C ASN A 160 -13.45 48.97 25.13
N HIS A 161 -12.76 48.48 24.09
CA HIS A 161 -13.28 47.44 23.20
C HIS A 161 -13.53 46.11 23.91
N LEU A 162 -12.65 45.75 24.85
CA LEU A 162 -12.79 44.55 25.69
C LEU A 162 -13.73 44.77 26.90
N ALA A 163 -14.29 45.97 27.06
CA ALA A 163 -15.14 46.36 28.20
C ALA A 163 -14.48 46.07 29.56
N ILE A 164 -13.17 46.37 29.69
CA ILE A 164 -12.41 46.20 30.93
C ILE A 164 -11.70 47.49 31.32
N ALA A 165 -11.40 47.64 32.61
CA ALA A 165 -10.53 48.71 33.08
C ALA A 165 -9.10 48.56 32.49
N THR A 166 -8.44 49.69 32.24
CA THR A 166 -7.05 49.73 31.75
C THR A 166 -6.06 49.04 32.70
N SER A 167 -6.33 49.10 34.02
CA SER A 167 -5.59 48.37 35.05
C SER A 167 -5.73 46.85 34.90
N THR A 168 -6.94 46.37 34.58
CA THR A 168 -7.23 44.96 34.31
C THR A 168 -6.51 44.48 33.06
N LEU A 169 -6.53 45.27 31.97
CA LEU A 169 -5.79 44.96 30.75
C LEU A 169 -4.29 44.80 31.05
N ARG A 170 -3.70 45.76 31.78
CA ARG A 170 -2.28 45.72 32.16
C ARG A 170 -1.93 44.50 33.00
N ARG A 171 -2.81 44.10 33.93
CA ARG A 171 -2.63 42.90 34.76
C ARG A 171 -2.64 41.63 33.92
N ARG A 172 -3.63 41.47 33.03
CA ARG A 172 -3.74 40.30 32.14
C ARG A 172 -2.55 40.22 31.18
N MET A 173 -2.10 41.34 30.63
CA MET A 173 -0.90 41.37 29.79
C MET A 173 0.35 40.92 30.55
N LYS A 174 0.58 41.42 31.78
CA LYS A 174 1.71 40.97 32.62
C LYS A 174 1.62 39.48 32.93
N GLN A 175 0.40 38.97 33.12
CA GLN A 175 0.18 37.55 33.35
C GLN A 175 0.48 36.72 32.11
N ALA A 176 -0.01 37.11 30.93
CA ALA A 176 0.28 36.45 29.67
C ALA A 176 1.79 36.48 29.35
N GLU A 177 2.46 37.61 29.59
CA GLU A 177 3.92 37.74 29.47
C GLU A 177 4.65 36.79 30.42
N ARG A 178 4.23 36.73 31.69
CA ARG A 178 4.80 35.79 32.66
C ARG A 178 4.56 34.34 32.26
N VAL A 179 3.38 34.02 31.74
CA VAL A 179 3.08 32.67 31.23
C VAL A 179 4.00 32.33 30.09
N VAL A 180 4.16 33.18 29.08
CA VAL A 180 5.11 32.92 27.97
C VAL A 180 6.55 32.80 28.46
N ARG A 181 6.98 33.66 29.39
CA ARG A 181 8.35 33.64 29.94
C ARG A 181 8.64 32.44 30.84
N CYS A 182 7.65 31.97 31.58
CA CYS A 182 7.79 30.90 32.56
C CYS A 182 7.21 29.57 32.08
N GLN A 183 6.56 29.52 30.92
CA GLN A 183 6.05 28.28 30.35
C GLN A 183 7.26 27.38 30.12
N PRO A 184 7.39 26.29 30.88
CA PRO A 184 8.45 25.33 30.63
C PRO A 184 8.19 24.79 29.23
N SER A 185 9.19 24.85 28.37
CA SER A 185 9.16 24.07 27.15
C SER A 185 8.98 22.60 27.56
N LEU A 186 8.19 21.83 26.80
CA LEU A 186 8.14 20.38 26.97
C LEU A 186 9.54 19.74 26.79
N PHE A 187 10.48 20.51 26.23
CA PHE A 187 11.83 20.12 25.85
C PHE A 187 12.80 21.10 26.50
N ASP A 188 13.46 20.68 27.57
CA ASP A 188 14.43 21.42 28.37
C ASP A 188 15.24 22.48 27.59
N GLY A 189 14.75 23.71 27.49
CA GLY A 189 15.47 24.83 26.86
C GLY A 189 15.45 24.94 25.33
N ILE A 190 14.61 24.20 24.60
CA ILE A 190 14.51 24.29 23.13
C ILE A 190 13.46 25.35 22.74
N ALA A 191 13.89 26.41 22.04
CA ALA A 191 13.04 27.55 21.66
C ALA A 191 12.12 27.28 20.45
N ALA A 192 12.44 26.28 19.62
CA ALA A 192 11.65 25.86 18.46
C ALA A 192 11.80 24.35 18.23
N ILE A 193 10.69 23.66 18.01
CA ILE A 193 10.66 22.20 17.80
C ILE A 193 11.02 21.93 16.33
N PRO A 194 12.08 21.16 16.02
CA PRO A 194 12.39 20.71 14.67
C PRO A 194 11.22 19.91 14.05
N GLY A 195 11.05 19.95 12.73
CA GLY A 195 9.95 19.24 12.06
C GLY A 195 10.00 17.71 12.21
N ASP A 196 11.17 17.16 12.47
CA ASP A 196 11.50 15.76 12.71
C ASP A 196 11.52 15.38 14.20
N PHE A 197 10.99 16.25 15.07
CA PHE A 197 11.07 16.05 16.50
C PHE A 197 10.34 14.77 16.97
N MET A 198 11.10 13.84 17.53
CA MET A 198 10.60 12.71 18.31
C MET A 198 11.03 12.84 19.77
N PRO A 199 10.11 12.81 20.75
CA PRO A 199 10.51 12.82 22.15
C PRO A 199 11.25 11.51 22.50
N PRO A 200 12.31 11.56 23.31
CA PRO A 200 13.00 10.36 23.76
C PRO A 200 12.04 9.45 24.52
N ALA A 201 12.17 8.14 24.32
CA ALA A 201 11.34 7.15 25.01
C ALA A 201 11.48 7.30 26.53
N GLY A 202 10.35 7.58 27.20
CA GLY A 202 10.35 7.84 28.64
C GLY A 202 10.84 6.63 29.44
N VAL A 203 11.94 6.80 30.16
CA VAL A 203 12.37 5.82 31.17
C VAL A 203 11.50 6.03 32.41
N ARG A 204 10.62 5.05 32.72
CA ARG A 204 9.92 5.04 34.01
C ARG A 204 10.95 4.95 35.13
N ARG A 205 11.27 6.09 35.77
CA ARG A 205 12.02 6.07 37.03
C ARG A 205 11.21 5.27 38.04
N ARG A 206 11.74 4.14 38.50
CA ARG A 206 11.18 3.43 39.64
C ARG A 206 11.16 4.40 40.81
N PRO A 207 10.06 4.51 41.57
CA PRO A 207 10.04 5.31 42.78
C PRO A 207 11.16 4.80 43.69
N THR A 208 12.13 5.66 43.98
CA THR A 208 13.15 5.38 44.98
C THR A 208 12.45 5.23 46.32
N THR A 209 12.48 4.03 46.88
CA THR A 209 12.14 3.75 48.27
C THR A 209 12.94 4.72 49.14
N GLY A 210 12.23 5.61 49.82
CA GLY A 210 12.80 6.82 50.41
C GLY A 210 13.71 6.59 51.62
N CYS A 211 14.62 7.54 51.82
CA CYS A 211 15.05 7.92 53.16
C CYS A 211 14.10 9.02 53.67
N PRO A 212 13.53 8.91 54.88
CA PRO A 212 12.61 9.91 55.40
C PRO A 212 13.41 10.97 56.17
N ASN A 213 13.76 12.08 55.53
CA ASN A 213 13.87 13.40 56.16
C ASN A 213 14.38 14.43 55.14
N ASP A 214 13.48 14.99 54.35
CA ASP A 214 13.54 16.43 54.09
C ASP A 214 12.15 16.93 53.68
N ARG A 215 11.45 17.56 54.63
CA ARG A 215 10.18 18.22 54.36
C ARG A 215 10.48 19.60 53.78
N GLN A 216 10.61 19.69 52.47
CA GLN A 216 10.24 20.90 51.73
C GLN A 216 9.01 20.59 50.89
N GLN A 217 7.86 21.07 51.36
CA GLN A 217 6.59 20.95 50.66
C GLN A 217 6.67 21.73 49.34
N PRO A 218 6.46 21.09 48.16
CA PRO A 218 6.18 21.85 46.96
C PRO A 218 4.78 22.48 47.09
N PRO A 219 4.54 23.67 46.51
CA PRO A 219 3.23 24.32 46.61
C PRO A 219 2.17 23.45 45.94
N LEU A 220 1.13 23.12 46.71
CA LEU A 220 -0.06 22.35 46.33
C LEU A 220 -0.87 23.08 45.23
N ALA A 221 -0.36 23.16 44.00
CA ALA A 221 -1.04 23.81 42.89
C ALA A 221 -1.27 22.92 41.66
N GLN A 222 -0.83 21.65 41.68
CA GLN A 222 -0.97 20.76 40.51
C GLN A 222 -1.88 19.53 40.70
N VAL A 223 -2.51 19.35 41.87
CA VAL A 223 -3.42 18.21 42.11
C VAL A 223 -4.85 18.45 41.57
N LYS A 224 -5.09 19.53 40.81
CA LYS A 224 -6.44 19.84 40.28
C LYS A 224 -6.56 19.81 38.74
N LEU A 225 -5.63 19.22 38.00
CA LEU A 225 -5.74 19.22 36.53
C LEU A 225 -6.62 18.12 35.95
N PHE A 226 -7.00 17.07 36.70
CA PHE A 226 -7.87 16.00 36.17
C PHE A 226 -8.86 15.42 37.18
N ALA A 227 -9.47 16.24 38.04
CA ALA A 227 -10.43 15.74 39.02
C ALA A 227 -11.82 15.43 38.44
N ARG A 228 -12.19 15.89 37.24
CA ARG A 228 -13.50 15.61 36.61
C ARG A 228 -13.46 15.73 35.09
N ALA A 229 -13.02 14.68 34.42
CA ALA A 229 -13.39 14.45 33.02
C ALA A 229 -13.65 12.95 32.84
N TYR A 230 -14.82 12.51 33.32
CA TYR A 230 -15.39 11.23 32.88
C TYR A 230 -15.85 11.43 31.43
N ILE A 231 -15.11 10.87 30.48
CA ILE A 231 -15.53 10.75 29.08
C ILE A 231 -16.08 9.32 28.93
N PRO A 232 -17.40 9.12 28.81
CA PRO A 232 -17.92 7.78 28.55
C PRO A 232 -17.53 7.38 27.13
N ILE A 233 -16.72 6.33 27.01
CA ILE A 233 -16.50 5.63 25.74
C ILE A 233 -17.83 4.95 25.41
N ARG A 234 -18.55 5.45 24.39
CA ARG A 234 -19.64 4.68 23.79
C ARG A 234 -19.02 3.45 23.14
N ARG A 235 -19.40 2.26 23.63
CA ARG A 235 -19.11 1.01 22.92
C ARG A 235 -19.87 1.04 21.59
N ILE A 236 -19.15 0.75 20.51
CA ILE A 236 -19.70 0.31 19.23
C ILE A 236 -20.19 -1.11 19.41
#